data_AF-A0A960MWN8-F1
#
_entry.id   AF-A0A960MWN8-F1
#
_cell.length_a   1.000
_cell.length_b   1.000
_cell.length_c   1.000
_cell.angle_alpha   90.00
_cell.angle_beta   90.00
_cell.angle_gamma   90.00
#
_symmetry.space_group_name_H-M   'P 1'
#
loop_
_entity.id
_entity.type
_entity.pdbx_description
1 polymer ?
#
loop_
_entity_poly.entity_id
_entity_poly.type
_entity_poly.pdbx_seq_one_letter_code
_entity_poly.pdbx_strand_id
1 'polypeptide(L)'
;EHALGFVRKHRDEPVLLHIRWTIPHANNEGGRVLGDGMEIPDYGIYADRDWPNPEKGFAAMITRMDADVGRLFDLLKELGIDGRTLVLFTSDNGAHQEGGHQVEFFDSNGPLRGFKRSMHEGGIRVPLIARWPGNIAPGTESDHPSAFWDYLPTACEVAGVEPPPGIDGVSYLPTLLGKPKEQKTHEYLYWASSEGETSVGIRQGNWKLVQYRTKTPKAAKGDATAPAPPKPDWRLYDLTADLGEDRDIAAEHPDIVERLKASTYRDELAGLDPPEDAAASEEKKIIVALLGDSTVTDSAGWGLAFAGKFRSDVQVLNFAAGGRSAKSWLAEGRLPAVLEAKPDYVFIQFGHNGQPGKGPERETDPATTYRDYLRQYVKEFRAIG
;
A
#
# COMPACT_ATOMS: atom_id res chain seq x y z
N GLU A 1 16.10 16.34 -1.79
CA GLU A 1 16.79 16.73 -3.05
C GLU A 1 15.99 16.48 -4.33
N HIS A 2 15.77 15.24 -4.77
CA HIS A 2 15.13 14.98 -6.09
C HIS A 2 13.77 15.67 -6.28
N ALA A 3 12.90 15.61 -5.26
CA ALA A 3 11.61 16.29 -5.29
C ALA A 3 11.75 17.82 -5.44
N LEU A 4 12.64 18.45 -4.68
CA LEU A 4 12.91 19.88 -4.76
C LEU A 4 13.48 20.27 -6.14
N GLY A 5 14.37 19.44 -6.70
CA GLY A 5 14.89 19.62 -8.05
C GLY A 5 13.81 19.53 -9.13
N PHE A 6 12.85 18.61 -8.97
CA PHE A 6 11.70 18.49 -9.86
C PHE A 6 10.83 19.76 -9.83
N VAL A 7 10.50 20.26 -8.64
CA VAL A 7 9.73 21.51 -8.47
C VAL A 7 10.44 22.68 -9.14
N ARG A 8 11.75 22.83 -8.94
CA ARG A 8 12.54 23.90 -9.59
C ARG A 8 12.49 23.83 -11.12
N LYS A 9 12.60 22.61 -11.67
CA LYS A 9 12.62 22.38 -13.11
C LYS A 9 11.27 22.66 -13.78
N HIS A 10 10.17 22.29 -13.11
CA HIS A 10 8.82 22.34 -13.69
C HIS A 10 7.95 23.46 -13.13
N ARG A 11 8.54 24.48 -12.50
CA ARG A 11 7.81 25.57 -11.83
C ARG A 11 6.80 26.30 -12.74
N ASP A 12 7.02 26.30 -14.04
CA ASP A 12 6.22 27.05 -15.02
C ASP A 12 5.09 26.19 -15.65
N GLU A 13 5.00 24.91 -15.30
CA GLU A 13 4.04 23.94 -15.81
C GLU A 13 3.13 23.43 -14.68
N PRO A 14 1.86 23.05 -14.96
CA PRO A 14 1.06 22.31 -14.01
C PRO A 14 1.66 20.91 -13.82
N VAL A 15 1.91 20.53 -12.56
CA VAL A 15 2.51 19.23 -12.23
C VAL A 15 1.74 18.52 -11.14
N LEU A 16 1.74 17.20 -11.22
CA LEU A 16 1.42 16.32 -10.10
C LEU A 16 2.73 15.73 -9.57
N LEU A 17 3.01 15.93 -8.28
CA LEU A 17 4.17 15.39 -7.60
C LEU A 17 3.74 14.57 -6.39
N HIS A 18 4.09 13.28 -6.39
CA HIS A 18 3.89 12.39 -5.24
C HIS A 18 5.25 12.19 -4.56
N ILE A 19 5.38 12.73 -3.34
CA ILE A 19 6.57 12.52 -2.51
C ILE A 19 6.23 11.44 -1.48
N ARG A 20 6.91 10.30 -1.59
CA ARG A 20 6.73 9.14 -0.71
C ARG A 20 7.94 9.01 0.20
N TRP A 21 7.87 9.58 1.39
CA TRP A 21 8.90 9.40 2.41
C TRP A 21 8.87 7.96 2.90
N THR A 22 10.06 7.38 3.09
CA THR A 22 10.20 6.06 3.71
C THR A 22 10.10 6.14 5.23
N ILE A 23 10.55 7.25 5.81
CA ILE A 23 10.40 7.54 7.24
C ILE A 23 8.94 7.89 7.57
N PRO A 24 8.42 7.49 8.74
CA PRO A 24 9.13 6.86 9.86
C PRO A 24 9.19 5.33 9.84
N HIS A 25 8.95 4.67 8.69
CA HIS A 25 8.92 3.19 8.65
C HIS A 25 10.23 2.58 9.17
N ALA A 26 10.10 1.53 9.99
CA ALA A 26 11.21 0.78 10.55
C ALA A 26 12.08 0.09 9.49
N ASN A 27 13.39 0.01 9.73
CA ASN A 27 14.24 -1.03 9.15
C ASN A 27 14.04 -2.33 9.96
N ASN A 28 13.09 -3.16 9.52
CA ASN A 28 12.76 -4.40 10.21
C ASN A 28 13.91 -5.41 10.19
N GLU A 29 14.67 -5.47 9.11
CA GLU A 29 15.83 -6.34 8.97
C GLU A 29 16.95 -5.93 9.94
N GLY A 30 17.28 -4.64 9.98
CA GLY A 30 18.24 -4.08 10.93
C GLY A 30 17.79 -4.28 12.38
N GLY A 31 16.51 -4.01 12.67
CA GLY A 31 15.95 -4.20 14.01
C GLY A 31 16.01 -5.64 14.50
N ARG A 32 15.80 -6.64 13.64
CA ARG A 32 15.92 -8.08 14.02
C ARG A 32 17.34 -8.46 14.44
N VAL A 33 18.35 -7.80 13.88
CA VAL A 33 19.77 -8.12 14.13
C VAL A 33 20.34 -7.27 15.27
N LEU A 34 19.98 -5.99 15.33
CA LEU A 34 20.60 -5.00 16.22
C LEU A 34 19.73 -4.65 17.43
N GLY A 35 18.45 -5.03 17.44
CA GLY A 35 17.50 -4.62 18.47
C GLY A 35 17.03 -3.16 18.36
N ASP A 36 17.53 -2.42 17.37
CA ASP A 36 17.14 -1.05 17.01
C ASP A 36 16.89 -0.98 15.51
N GLY A 37 15.61 -0.84 15.13
CA GLY A 37 15.19 -0.73 13.74
C GLY A 37 14.82 0.69 13.33
N MET A 38 14.90 1.66 14.23
CA MET A 38 14.63 3.08 13.92
C MET A 38 15.90 3.73 13.35
N GLU A 39 16.30 3.22 12.18
CA GLU A 39 17.56 3.61 11.53
C GLU A 39 17.51 5.04 11.00
N ILE A 40 18.30 5.91 11.65
CA ILE A 40 18.48 7.31 11.27
C ILE A 40 19.99 7.65 11.36
N PRO A 41 20.54 8.54 10.50
CA PRO A 41 21.97 8.85 10.55
C PRO A 41 22.45 9.47 11.88
N ASP A 42 21.56 10.16 12.59
CA ASP A 42 21.83 10.87 13.84
C ASP A 42 20.50 11.09 14.59
N TYR A 43 20.54 11.07 15.92
CA TYR A 43 19.37 11.35 16.78
C TYR A 43 19.11 12.86 16.96
N GLY A 44 20.02 13.73 16.53
CA GLY A 44 19.85 15.17 16.50
C GLY A 44 19.56 15.75 17.89
N ILE A 45 18.50 16.55 17.98
CA ILE A 45 18.05 17.16 19.24
C ILE A 45 17.59 16.16 20.31
N TYR A 46 17.49 14.87 19.97
CA TYR A 46 17.09 13.78 20.87
C TYR A 46 18.26 12.95 21.41
N ALA A 47 19.50 13.21 20.97
CA ALA A 47 20.67 12.42 21.35
C ALA A 47 20.84 12.28 22.88
N ASP A 48 20.68 13.40 23.60
CA ASP A 48 20.87 13.49 25.05
C ASP A 48 19.58 13.20 25.86
N ARG A 49 18.48 12.82 25.21
CA ARG A 49 17.25 12.45 25.93
C ARG A 49 17.45 11.14 26.68
N ASP A 50 16.84 11.02 27.85
CA ASP A 50 16.79 9.75 28.60
C ASP A 50 15.67 8.85 28.07
N TRP A 51 15.77 8.49 26.78
CA TRP A 51 14.81 7.65 26.04
C TRP A 51 15.51 6.41 25.50
N PRO A 52 14.79 5.30 25.27
CA PRO A 52 15.31 4.17 24.50
C PRO A 52 15.76 4.64 23.10
N ASN A 53 16.83 4.04 22.59
CA ASN A 53 17.37 4.35 21.26
C ASN A 53 16.34 4.32 20.13
N PRO A 54 15.44 3.31 20.04
CA PRO A 54 14.37 3.32 19.04
C PRO A 54 13.48 4.57 19.12
N GLU A 55 13.16 5.04 20.32
CA GLU A 55 12.30 6.22 20.50
C GLU A 55 13.00 7.51 20.10
N LYS A 56 14.31 7.62 20.34
CA LYS A 56 15.13 8.72 19.80
C LYS A 56 15.15 8.70 18.27
N GLY A 57 15.34 7.51 17.68
CA GLY A 57 15.36 7.31 16.24
C GLY A 57 14.03 7.68 15.59
N PHE A 58 12.91 7.22 16.15
CA PHE A 58 11.57 7.52 15.68
C PHE A 58 11.28 9.04 15.72
N ALA A 59 11.57 9.70 16.84
CA ALA A 59 11.39 11.15 16.95
C ALA A 59 12.27 11.92 15.94
N ALA A 60 13.53 11.51 15.77
CA ALA A 60 14.45 12.11 14.81
C ALA A 60 13.97 11.94 13.34
N MET A 61 13.39 10.78 13.01
CA MET A 61 12.75 10.55 11.71
C MET A 61 11.61 11.53 11.46
N ILE A 62 10.70 11.70 12.42
CA ILE A 62 9.58 12.64 12.30
C ILE A 62 10.09 14.08 12.12
N THR A 63 11.03 14.54 12.95
CA THR A 63 11.63 15.88 12.81
C THR A 63 12.29 16.08 11.46
N ARG A 64 12.99 15.07 10.94
CA ARG A 64 13.62 15.14 9.63
C ARG A 64 12.58 15.28 8.50
N MET A 65 11.50 14.50 8.57
CA MET A 65 10.39 14.60 7.61
C MET A 65 9.75 15.98 7.64
N ASP A 66 9.43 16.49 8.83
CA ASP A 66 8.85 17.83 9.03
C ASP A 66 9.77 18.94 8.46
N ALA A 67 11.08 18.86 8.74
CA ALA A 67 12.06 19.79 8.18
C ALA A 67 12.10 19.73 6.65
N ASP A 68 12.03 18.53 6.04
CA ASP A 68 11.98 18.36 4.60
C ASP A 68 10.68 18.91 3.97
N VAL A 69 9.55 18.81 4.67
CA VAL A 69 8.29 19.47 4.28
C VAL A 69 8.43 21.00 4.36
N GLY A 70 9.06 21.52 5.42
CA GLY A 70 9.38 22.95 5.55
C GLY A 70 10.21 23.47 4.37
N ARG A 71 11.24 22.72 3.95
CA ARG A 71 12.06 23.04 2.78
C ARG A 71 11.26 23.08 1.47
N LEU A 72 10.24 22.23 1.32
CA LEU A 72 9.32 22.30 0.18
C LEU A 72 8.53 23.61 0.21
N PHE A 73 7.97 24.01 1.34
CA PHE A 73 7.22 25.26 1.45
C PHE A 73 8.08 26.50 1.21
N ASP A 74 9.30 26.53 1.73
CA ASP A 74 10.24 27.63 1.47
C ASP A 74 10.57 27.73 -0.01
N LEU A 75 10.75 26.59 -0.69
CA LEU A 75 10.96 26.55 -2.13
C LEU A 75 9.75 27.07 -2.92
N LEU A 76 8.52 26.67 -2.56
CA LEU A 76 7.31 27.14 -3.24
C LEU A 76 7.16 28.67 -3.13
N LYS A 77 7.52 29.24 -1.97
CA LYS A 77 7.56 30.71 -1.76
C LYS A 77 8.69 31.36 -2.55
N GLU A 78 9.90 30.80 -2.51
CA GLU A 78 11.07 31.29 -3.26
C GLU A 78 10.76 31.40 -4.76
N LEU A 79 10.09 30.39 -5.32
CA LEU A 79 9.71 30.35 -6.73
C LEU A 79 8.45 31.16 -7.06
N GLY A 80 7.76 31.73 -6.07
CA GLY A 80 6.53 32.49 -6.27
C GLY A 80 5.34 31.65 -6.76
N ILE A 81 5.35 30.33 -6.52
CA ILE A 81 4.30 29.40 -7.00
C ILE A 81 3.37 28.90 -5.88
N ASP A 82 3.66 29.26 -4.62
CA ASP A 82 2.91 28.83 -3.44
C ASP A 82 1.38 29.01 -3.57
N GLY A 83 0.92 30.17 -4.06
CA GLY A 83 -0.52 30.46 -4.21
C GLY A 83 -1.24 29.63 -5.29
N ARG A 84 -0.50 28.98 -6.19
CA ARG A 84 -1.05 28.12 -7.25
C ARG A 84 -0.72 26.64 -7.03
N THR A 85 -0.32 26.27 -5.81
CA THR A 85 0.01 24.88 -5.45
C THR A 85 -0.89 24.42 -4.31
N LEU A 86 -1.68 23.38 -4.57
CA LEU A 86 -2.33 22.59 -3.53
C LEU A 86 -1.33 21.57 -2.99
N VAL A 87 -1.03 21.63 -1.70
CA VAL A 87 -0.24 20.62 -1.00
C VAL A 87 -1.16 19.81 -0.09
N LEU A 88 -1.14 18.49 -0.27
CA LEU A 88 -1.78 17.53 0.63
C LEU A 88 -0.68 16.74 1.35
N PHE A 89 -0.76 16.67 2.68
CA PHE A 89 0.08 15.82 3.52
C PHE A 89 -0.81 14.77 4.18
N THR A 90 -0.43 13.51 4.08
CA THR A 90 -1.17 12.39 4.67
C THR A 90 -0.24 11.22 5.01
N SER A 91 -0.77 10.19 5.66
CA SER A 91 -0.11 8.91 5.93
C SER A 91 -0.86 7.76 5.25
N ASP A 92 -0.19 6.64 5.03
CA ASP A 92 -0.73 5.45 4.36
C ASP A 92 -1.46 4.49 5.32
N ASN A 93 -1.11 4.51 6.61
CA ASN A 93 -1.79 3.77 7.67
C ASN A 93 -1.55 4.41 9.05
N GLY A 94 -2.24 3.93 10.07
CA GLY A 94 -2.01 4.36 11.46
C GLY A 94 -0.61 4.06 11.99
N ALA A 95 -0.29 4.53 13.20
CA ALA A 95 1.05 4.39 13.79
C ALA A 95 1.51 2.92 13.84
N HIS A 96 2.81 2.66 13.76
CA HIS A 96 3.36 1.31 13.77
C HIS A 96 4.09 1.02 15.09
N GLN A 97 4.20 -0.26 15.44
CA GLN A 97 4.97 -0.75 16.59
C GLN A 97 6.03 -1.73 16.08
N GLU A 98 6.94 -1.19 15.28
CA GLU A 98 7.96 -1.96 14.54
C GLU A 98 9.34 -1.37 14.87
N GLY A 99 10.43 -2.11 14.62
CA GLY A 99 11.79 -1.61 14.86
C GLY A 99 12.13 -1.23 16.31
N GLY A 100 11.35 -1.72 17.29
CA GLY A 100 11.53 -1.41 18.72
C GLY A 100 10.70 -0.23 19.23
N HIS A 101 10.13 0.59 18.34
CA HIS A 101 9.23 1.69 18.72
C HIS A 101 7.93 1.15 19.35
N GLN A 102 7.47 1.79 20.43
CA GLN A 102 6.19 1.54 21.10
C GLN A 102 5.22 2.69 20.83
N VAL A 103 4.04 2.39 20.28
CA VAL A 103 3.00 3.38 19.95
C VAL A 103 2.61 4.23 21.16
N GLU A 104 2.62 3.62 22.35
CA GLU A 104 2.24 4.25 23.62
C GLU A 104 3.29 5.26 24.11
N PHE A 105 4.55 5.18 23.65
CA PHE A 105 5.63 6.03 24.17
C PHE A 105 5.39 7.51 23.87
N PHE A 106 4.91 7.82 22.66
CA PHE A 106 4.57 9.17 22.22
C PHE A 106 3.07 9.43 22.12
N ASP A 107 2.24 8.52 22.64
CA ASP A 107 0.78 8.55 22.45
C ASP A 107 0.40 8.70 20.95
N SER A 108 1.08 7.92 20.09
CA SER A 108 1.08 8.11 18.63
C SER A 108 -0.31 7.98 17.99
N ASN A 109 -1.27 7.34 18.67
CA ASN A 109 -2.65 7.18 18.20
C ASN A 109 -3.67 7.95 19.06
N GLY A 110 -3.23 8.68 20.10
CA GLY A 110 -4.12 9.37 21.01
C GLY A 110 -5.20 8.44 21.59
N PRO A 111 -6.48 8.86 21.62
CA PRO A 111 -7.56 8.03 22.15
C PRO A 111 -7.96 6.87 21.23
N LEU A 112 -7.34 6.72 20.05
CA LEU A 112 -7.80 5.78 19.04
C LEU A 112 -7.25 4.38 19.29
N ARG A 113 -8.13 3.38 19.23
CA ARG A 113 -7.74 1.97 19.41
C ARG A 113 -7.03 1.39 18.21
N GLY A 114 -6.09 0.49 18.50
CA GLY A 114 -5.34 -0.24 17.49
C GLY A 114 -4.22 0.61 16.87
N PHE A 115 -3.53 0.00 15.92
CA PHE A 115 -2.36 0.55 15.23
C PHE A 115 -2.26 -0.13 13.85
N LYS A 116 -1.21 0.13 13.08
CA LYS A 116 -0.94 -0.48 11.76
C LYS A 116 -1.37 -1.95 11.70
N ARG A 117 -2.12 -2.31 10.65
CA ARG A 117 -2.81 -3.61 10.42
C ARG A 117 -4.12 -3.84 11.19
N SER A 118 -4.56 -2.88 12.01
CA SER A 118 -5.89 -2.90 12.62
C SER A 118 -6.93 -2.18 11.76
N MET A 119 -8.17 -2.64 11.77
CA MET A 119 -9.34 -1.97 11.19
C MET A 119 -10.02 -1.03 12.22
N HIS A 120 -9.48 -0.95 13.44
CA HIS A 120 -9.83 0.07 14.42
C HIS A 120 -9.29 1.45 14.01
N GLU A 121 -9.83 2.52 14.61
CA GLU A 121 -9.54 3.91 14.23
C GLU A 121 -8.04 4.20 14.23
N GLY A 122 -7.28 3.72 15.22
CA GLY A 122 -5.83 3.93 15.31
C GLY A 122 -5.02 3.18 14.24
N GLY A 123 -5.63 2.27 13.49
CA GLY A 123 -5.00 1.58 12.35
C GLY A 123 -5.30 2.22 10.98
N ILE A 124 -6.42 2.93 10.84
CA ILE A 124 -6.90 3.46 9.54
C ILE A 124 -7.12 4.97 9.51
N ARG A 125 -7.33 5.63 10.65
CA ARG A 125 -7.49 7.08 10.73
C ARG A 125 -6.12 7.74 10.80
N VAL A 126 -5.82 8.51 9.76
CA VAL A 126 -4.51 9.14 9.53
C VAL A 126 -4.66 10.66 9.42
N PRO A 127 -3.60 11.44 9.64
CA PRO A 127 -3.65 12.88 9.40
C PRO A 127 -3.90 13.15 7.91
N LEU A 128 -4.74 14.15 7.61
CA LEU A 128 -4.83 14.77 6.29
C LEU A 128 -4.79 16.29 6.48
N ILE A 129 -3.73 16.92 5.99
CA ILE A 129 -3.55 18.38 6.02
C ILE A 129 -3.52 18.87 4.58
N ALA A 130 -4.38 19.84 4.27
CA ALA A 130 -4.43 20.49 2.97
C ALA A 130 -4.06 21.97 3.09
N ARG A 131 -3.20 22.45 2.18
CA ARG A 131 -2.80 23.85 2.11
C ARG A 131 -2.83 24.34 0.67
N TRP A 132 -3.61 25.39 0.43
CA TRP A 132 -3.67 26.07 -0.86
C TRP A 132 -3.97 27.56 -0.62
N PRO A 133 -2.94 28.41 -0.50
CA PRO A 133 -3.10 29.82 -0.18
C PRO A 133 -4.06 30.53 -1.14
N GLY A 134 -4.99 31.30 -0.59
CA GLY A 134 -6.03 32.02 -1.36
C GLY A 134 -7.24 31.17 -1.78
N ASN A 135 -7.20 29.84 -1.59
CA ASN A 135 -8.28 28.93 -1.96
C ASN A 135 -8.85 28.19 -0.74
N ILE A 136 -7.99 27.73 0.17
CA ILE A 136 -8.36 27.10 1.44
C ILE A 136 -8.19 28.13 2.56
N ALA A 137 -9.20 28.27 3.42
CA ALA A 137 -9.13 29.14 4.59
C ALA A 137 -8.07 28.61 5.58
N PRO A 138 -7.14 29.45 6.08
CA PRO A 138 -6.11 28.99 7.00
C PRO A 138 -6.68 28.66 8.38
N GLY A 139 -6.15 27.62 9.02
CA GLY A 139 -6.49 27.25 10.40
C GLY A 139 -7.90 26.69 10.59
N THR A 140 -8.56 26.25 9.52
CA THR A 140 -9.86 25.58 9.59
C THR A 140 -9.70 24.08 9.69
N GLU A 141 -10.68 23.44 10.33
CA GLU A 141 -10.78 21.99 10.49
C GLU A 141 -12.11 21.50 9.91
N SER A 142 -12.16 20.21 9.56
CA SER A 142 -13.37 19.54 9.09
C SER A 142 -13.45 18.15 9.70
N ASP A 143 -14.67 17.74 10.07
CA ASP A 143 -15.01 16.40 10.55
C ASP A 143 -15.60 15.51 9.45
N HIS A 144 -15.60 16.00 8.20
CA HIS A 144 -16.06 15.25 7.03
C HIS A 144 -15.29 13.91 6.89
N PRO A 145 -15.98 12.75 6.96
CA PRO A 145 -15.32 11.47 6.78
C PRO A 145 -14.89 11.26 5.32
N SER A 146 -13.60 11.19 5.08
CA SER A 146 -12.98 10.86 3.79
C SER A 146 -12.06 9.66 3.90
N ALA A 147 -11.78 9.01 2.78
CA ALA A 147 -10.82 7.93 2.66
C ALA A 147 -9.77 8.21 1.57
N PHE A 148 -8.68 7.43 1.55
CA PHE A 148 -7.58 7.68 0.63
C PHE A 148 -7.99 7.63 -0.85
N TRP A 149 -8.96 6.78 -1.21
CA TRP A 149 -9.47 6.68 -2.57
C TRP A 149 -10.26 7.92 -3.04
N ASP A 150 -10.65 8.83 -2.14
CA ASP A 150 -11.25 10.13 -2.46
C ASP A 150 -10.25 11.11 -3.07
N TYR A 151 -8.95 10.84 -2.91
CA TYR A 151 -7.89 11.65 -3.52
C TYR A 151 -8.02 11.70 -5.04
N LEU A 152 -8.30 10.57 -5.70
CA LEU A 152 -8.37 10.50 -7.16
C LEU A 152 -9.42 11.45 -7.76
N PRO A 153 -10.72 11.38 -7.39
CA PRO A 153 -11.70 12.31 -7.92
C PRO A 153 -11.44 13.76 -7.48
N THR A 154 -10.88 13.97 -6.29
CA THR A 154 -10.49 15.32 -5.85
C THR A 154 -9.38 15.90 -6.74
N ALA A 155 -8.35 15.11 -7.07
CA ALA A 155 -7.27 15.52 -7.95
C ALA A 155 -7.76 15.78 -9.39
N CYS A 156 -8.68 14.95 -9.88
CA CYS A 156 -9.35 15.18 -11.17
C CYS A 156 -10.12 16.50 -11.19
N GLU A 157 -10.91 16.78 -10.16
CA GLU A 157 -11.68 18.03 -10.04
C GLU A 157 -10.77 19.26 -9.97
N VAL A 158 -9.67 19.19 -9.19
CA VAL A 158 -8.66 20.26 -9.13
C VAL A 158 -7.99 20.49 -10.50
N ALA A 159 -7.74 19.42 -11.25
CA ALA A 159 -7.15 19.50 -12.59
C ALA A 159 -8.15 19.87 -13.69
N GLY A 160 -9.46 19.96 -13.38
CA GLY A 160 -10.50 20.24 -14.36
C GLY A 160 -10.74 19.10 -15.36
N VAL A 161 -10.51 17.85 -14.94
CA VAL A 161 -10.74 16.66 -15.77
C VAL A 161 -11.78 15.74 -15.13
N GLU A 162 -12.48 14.96 -15.96
CA GLU A 162 -13.43 13.98 -15.47
C GLU A 162 -12.70 12.81 -14.79
N PRO A 163 -13.17 12.33 -13.63
CA PRO A 163 -12.65 11.11 -13.04
C PRO A 163 -13.02 9.88 -13.90
N PRO A 164 -12.22 8.81 -13.87
CA PRO A 164 -12.57 7.57 -14.54
C PRO A 164 -13.86 6.97 -13.96
N PRO A 165 -14.67 6.26 -14.77
CA PRO A 165 -15.87 5.59 -14.28
C PRO A 165 -15.50 4.40 -13.37
N GLY A 166 -16.45 3.99 -12.52
CA GLY A 166 -16.30 2.80 -11.67
C GLY A 166 -15.32 2.98 -10.51
N ILE A 167 -15.18 4.21 -9.99
CA ILE A 167 -14.41 4.49 -8.77
C ILE A 167 -15.34 4.63 -7.56
N ASP A 168 -14.81 4.30 -6.37
CA ASP A 168 -15.52 4.44 -5.10
C ASP A 168 -15.38 5.84 -4.49
N GLY A 169 -14.43 6.63 -4.99
CA GLY A 169 -14.08 7.94 -4.42
C GLY A 169 -15.14 9.00 -4.61
N VAL A 170 -15.30 9.84 -3.59
CA VAL A 170 -16.09 11.06 -3.61
C VAL A 170 -15.16 12.24 -3.38
N SER A 171 -15.13 13.20 -4.31
CA SER A 171 -14.28 14.38 -4.15
C SER A 171 -14.60 15.16 -2.87
N TYR A 172 -13.56 15.53 -2.13
CA TYR A 172 -13.65 16.41 -0.96
C TYR A 172 -13.25 17.87 -1.26
N LEU A 173 -13.10 18.24 -2.54
CA LEU A 173 -12.76 19.62 -2.93
C LEU A 173 -13.76 20.66 -2.39
N PRO A 174 -15.10 20.44 -2.39
CA PRO A 174 -16.03 21.38 -1.78
C PRO A 174 -15.73 21.68 -0.31
N THR A 175 -15.35 20.67 0.47
CA THR A 175 -14.91 20.85 1.87
C THR A 175 -13.68 21.74 1.95
N LEU A 176 -12.66 21.49 1.13
CA LEU A 176 -11.44 22.30 1.10
C LEU A 176 -11.73 23.77 0.78
N LEU A 177 -12.68 24.03 -0.13
CA LEU A 177 -13.07 25.38 -0.55
C LEU A 177 -14.10 26.04 0.36
N GLY A 178 -14.43 25.44 1.52
CA GLY A 178 -15.37 26.02 2.49
C GLY A 178 -16.83 25.97 2.02
N LYS A 179 -17.20 24.96 1.23
CA LYS A 179 -18.55 24.78 0.66
C LYS A 179 -19.22 23.50 1.17
N PRO A 180 -19.51 23.38 2.48
CA PRO A 180 -20.01 22.15 3.08
C PRO A 180 -21.39 21.71 2.55
N LYS A 181 -22.20 22.64 2.03
CA LYS A 181 -23.51 22.32 1.43
C LYS A 181 -23.40 21.61 0.08
N GLU A 182 -22.26 21.72 -0.58
CA GLU A 182 -21.96 21.05 -1.85
C GLU A 182 -21.21 19.72 -1.63
N GLN A 183 -20.76 19.46 -0.40
CA GLN A 183 -19.99 18.26 -0.09
C GLN A 183 -20.90 17.02 -0.08
N LYS A 184 -20.62 16.10 -1.00
CA LYS A 184 -21.22 14.77 -1.01
C LYS A 184 -20.60 13.91 0.08
N THR A 185 -21.36 12.95 0.59
CA THR A 185 -20.92 11.98 1.61
C THR A 185 -21.00 10.56 1.07
N HIS A 186 -20.13 9.70 1.56
CA HIS A 186 -20.20 8.26 1.33
C HIS A 186 -21.45 7.65 1.98
N GLU A 187 -22.06 6.66 1.33
CA GLU A 187 -23.08 5.80 1.97
C GLU A 187 -22.44 4.94 3.07
N TYR A 188 -21.22 4.46 2.82
CA TYR A 188 -20.35 3.79 3.76
C TYR A 188 -18.88 3.85 3.28
N LEU A 189 -17.96 3.63 4.20
CA LEU A 189 -16.55 3.39 3.91
C LEU A 189 -16.23 1.93 4.28
N TYR A 190 -15.38 1.28 3.49
CA TYR A 190 -15.02 -0.13 3.65
C TYR A 190 -13.51 -0.34 3.61
N TRP A 191 -13.00 -1.13 4.53
CA TRP A 191 -11.61 -1.57 4.57
C TRP A 191 -11.54 -3.08 4.73
N ALA A 192 -10.58 -3.70 4.05
CA ALA A 192 -10.25 -5.10 4.25
C ALA A 192 -8.74 -5.30 4.28
N SER A 193 -8.30 -6.26 5.07
CA SER A 193 -6.90 -6.67 5.14
C SER A 193 -6.80 -8.18 5.32
N SER A 194 -5.67 -8.76 4.91
CA SER A 194 -5.28 -10.13 5.27
C SER A 194 -4.37 -10.18 6.51
N GLU A 195 -3.94 -9.03 7.03
CA GLU A 195 -3.00 -8.90 8.13
C GLU A 195 -3.66 -8.40 9.43
N GLY A 196 -3.00 -8.66 10.57
CA GLY A 196 -3.43 -8.20 11.89
C GLY A 196 -4.51 -9.07 12.53
N GLU A 197 -5.15 -8.56 13.58
CA GLU A 197 -6.20 -9.27 14.31
C GLU A 197 -7.59 -9.05 13.71
N THR A 198 -7.80 -7.97 12.96
CA THR A 198 -9.09 -7.59 12.36
C THR A 198 -9.04 -7.61 10.84
N SER A 199 -10.04 -8.22 10.19
CA SER A 199 -10.06 -8.45 8.73
C SER A 199 -10.86 -7.45 7.93
N VAL A 200 -11.92 -6.90 8.50
CA VAL A 200 -12.83 -5.97 7.82
C VAL A 200 -13.20 -4.84 8.77
N GLY A 201 -13.29 -3.63 8.24
CA GLY A 201 -13.88 -2.46 8.89
C GLY A 201 -14.92 -1.82 7.97
N ILE A 202 -16.09 -1.47 8.50
CA ILE A 202 -17.12 -0.70 7.80
C ILE A 202 -17.54 0.48 8.65
N ARG A 203 -17.62 1.66 8.04
CA ARG A 203 -18.20 2.84 8.68
C ARG A 203 -19.39 3.36 7.88
N GLN A 204 -20.53 3.54 8.53
CA GLN A 204 -21.69 4.23 7.97
C GLN A 204 -22.15 5.31 8.95
N GLY A 205 -21.89 6.58 8.60
CA GLY A 205 -22.06 7.70 9.51
C GLY A 205 -21.21 7.51 10.77
N ASN A 206 -21.88 7.37 11.92
CA ASN A 206 -21.24 7.21 13.23
C ASN A 206 -21.04 5.74 13.63
N TRP A 207 -21.71 4.82 12.93
CA TRP A 207 -21.62 3.40 13.23
C TRP A 207 -20.39 2.80 12.56
N LYS A 208 -19.62 2.06 13.34
CA LYS A 208 -18.46 1.32 12.84
C LYS A 208 -18.53 -0.14 13.24
N LEU A 209 -18.45 -1.03 12.25
CA LEU A 209 -18.44 -2.47 12.41
C LEU A 209 -17.06 -3.02 12.09
N VAL A 210 -16.50 -3.84 12.98
CA VAL A 210 -15.18 -4.44 12.83
C VAL A 210 -15.27 -5.96 12.94
N GLN A 211 -14.64 -6.67 12.01
CA GLN A 211 -14.53 -8.13 12.04
C GLN A 211 -13.18 -8.55 12.63
N TYR A 212 -13.22 -9.36 13.67
CA TYR A 212 -12.07 -10.03 14.25
C TYR A 212 -11.80 -11.36 13.55
N ARG A 213 -10.52 -11.65 13.30
CA ARG A 213 -10.09 -12.94 12.79
C ARG A 213 -10.19 -13.97 13.88
N THR A 214 -11.03 -14.95 13.62
CA THR A 214 -11.08 -16.15 14.44
C THR A 214 -9.91 -17.07 14.08
N LYS A 215 -9.12 -17.48 15.06
CA LYS A 215 -8.10 -18.51 14.85
C LYS A 215 -8.81 -19.83 14.55
N THR A 216 -8.88 -20.22 13.28
CA THR A 216 -9.26 -21.60 12.93
C THR A 216 -8.13 -22.52 13.39
N PRO A 217 -8.38 -23.50 14.26
CA PRO A 217 -7.39 -24.52 14.56
C PRO A 217 -6.93 -25.15 13.24
N LYS A 218 -5.62 -25.33 13.03
CA LYS A 218 -5.14 -26.07 11.85
C LYS A 218 -5.75 -27.47 11.90
N ALA A 219 -6.70 -27.76 11.01
CA ALA A 219 -7.15 -29.13 10.78
C ALA A 219 -5.93 -29.94 10.33
N ALA A 220 -5.71 -31.10 10.94
CA ALA A 220 -4.77 -32.08 10.37
C ALA A 220 -5.26 -32.42 8.96
N LYS A 221 -4.35 -32.46 7.97
CA LYS A 221 -4.71 -32.82 6.59
C LYS A 221 -5.48 -34.15 6.58
N GLY A 222 -6.71 -34.13 6.10
CA GLY A 222 -7.56 -35.32 5.94
C GLY A 222 -8.59 -35.57 7.05
N ASP A 223 -8.70 -34.69 8.04
CA ASP A 223 -9.70 -34.83 9.10
C ASP A 223 -11.04 -34.18 8.71
N ALA A 224 -11.98 -35.00 8.22
CA ALA A 224 -13.36 -34.59 7.93
C ALA A 224 -14.20 -34.32 9.20
N THR A 225 -13.64 -34.51 10.40
CA THR A 225 -14.28 -34.21 11.68
C THR A 225 -13.88 -32.85 12.26
N ALA A 226 -13.05 -32.08 11.53
CA ALA A 226 -12.67 -30.74 11.95
C ALA A 226 -13.93 -29.86 12.17
N PRO A 227 -14.04 -29.16 13.31
CA PRO A 227 -15.19 -28.32 13.59
C PRO A 227 -15.32 -27.23 12.51
N ALA A 228 -16.56 -26.91 12.16
CA ALA A 228 -16.86 -25.79 11.28
C ALA A 228 -16.12 -24.53 11.75
N PRO A 229 -15.61 -23.69 10.83
CA PRO A 229 -14.93 -22.47 11.22
C PRO A 229 -15.84 -21.67 12.17
N PRO A 230 -15.28 -21.14 13.27
CA PRO A 230 -16.05 -20.32 14.20
C PRO A 230 -16.78 -19.20 13.44
N LYS A 231 -17.98 -18.86 13.92
CA LYS A 231 -18.72 -17.72 13.40
C LYS A 231 -17.82 -16.47 13.45
N PRO A 232 -17.89 -15.59 12.43
CA PRO A 232 -17.19 -14.32 12.46
C PRO A 232 -17.46 -13.54 13.76
N ASP A 233 -16.40 -13.09 14.43
CA ASP A 233 -16.49 -12.21 15.60
C ASP A 233 -16.65 -10.77 15.11
N TRP A 234 -17.89 -10.27 15.10
CA TRP A 234 -18.23 -8.92 14.68
C TRP A 234 -18.50 -8.05 15.91
N ARG A 235 -17.89 -6.86 15.93
CA ARG A 235 -18.08 -5.87 16.99
C ARG A 235 -18.54 -4.53 16.42
N LEU A 236 -19.47 -3.89 17.11
CA LEU A 236 -20.08 -2.64 16.67
C LEU A 236 -19.76 -1.53 17.68
N TYR A 237 -19.45 -0.35 17.16
CA TYR A 237 -19.13 0.85 17.93
C TYR A 237 -19.92 2.05 17.39
N ASP A 238 -20.28 2.98 18.28
CA ASP A 238 -20.78 4.31 17.94
C ASP A 238 -19.67 5.34 18.20
N LEU A 239 -19.05 5.84 17.13
CA LEU A 239 -17.90 6.74 17.19
C LEU A 239 -18.22 8.11 17.78
N THR A 240 -19.49 8.47 17.97
CA THR A 240 -19.85 9.73 18.66
C THR A 240 -19.78 9.63 20.17
N ALA A 241 -20.08 8.45 20.70
CA ALA A 241 -20.04 8.19 22.14
C ALA A 241 -18.73 7.51 22.56
N ASP A 242 -18.10 6.77 21.65
CA ASP A 242 -16.95 5.91 21.89
C ASP A 242 -15.95 5.98 20.74
N LEU A 243 -15.18 7.07 20.70
CA LEU A 243 -14.13 7.26 19.71
C LEU A 243 -12.99 6.22 19.84
N GLY A 244 -12.77 5.72 21.05
CA GLY A 244 -11.76 4.71 21.36
C GLY A 244 -12.18 3.28 21.01
N GLU A 245 -13.44 3.06 20.61
CA GLU A 245 -13.96 1.71 20.31
C GLU A 245 -13.74 0.74 21.49
N ASP A 246 -13.94 1.21 22.72
CA ASP A 246 -13.76 0.46 23.96
C ASP A 246 -14.97 -0.41 24.31
N ARG A 247 -16.17 -0.02 23.87
CA ARG A 247 -17.43 -0.68 24.20
C ARG A 247 -18.09 -1.27 22.96
N ASP A 248 -17.97 -2.59 22.82
CA ASP A 248 -18.76 -3.34 21.83
C ASP A 248 -20.25 -3.34 22.22
N ILE A 249 -21.09 -2.81 21.32
CA ILE A 249 -22.54 -2.69 21.46
C ILE A 249 -23.29 -3.53 20.40
N ALA A 250 -22.62 -4.50 19.77
CA ALA A 250 -23.24 -5.35 18.73
C ALA A 250 -24.49 -6.10 19.22
N ALA A 251 -24.47 -6.61 20.46
CA ALA A 251 -25.60 -7.31 21.06
C ALA A 251 -26.81 -6.40 21.35
N GLU A 252 -26.56 -5.09 21.53
CA GLU A 252 -27.59 -4.08 21.79
C GLU A 252 -28.26 -3.59 20.49
N HIS A 253 -27.56 -3.72 19.35
CA HIS A 253 -28.01 -3.22 18.04
C HIS A 253 -27.87 -4.26 16.91
N PRO A 254 -28.53 -5.44 17.02
CA PRO A 254 -28.39 -6.51 16.03
C PRO A 254 -28.88 -6.12 14.63
N ASP A 255 -29.86 -5.21 14.54
CA ASP A 255 -30.37 -4.66 13.28
C ASP A 255 -29.30 -3.84 12.53
N ILE A 256 -28.51 -3.06 13.27
CA ILE A 256 -27.39 -2.27 12.70
C ILE A 256 -26.28 -3.20 12.22
N VAL A 257 -25.94 -4.22 13.01
CA VAL A 257 -24.94 -5.23 12.63
C VAL A 257 -25.33 -5.90 11.31
N GLU A 258 -26.55 -6.41 11.20
CA GLU A 258 -26.99 -7.08 9.96
C GLU A 258 -27.06 -6.12 8.77
N ARG A 259 -27.48 -4.86 8.98
CA ARG A 259 -27.45 -3.83 7.93
C ARG A 259 -26.04 -3.57 7.42
N LEU A 260 -25.05 -3.37 8.30
CA LEU A 260 -23.68 -3.11 7.91
C LEU A 260 -22.99 -4.33 7.31
N LYS A 261 -23.31 -5.53 7.81
CA LYS A 261 -22.91 -6.78 7.15
C LYS A 261 -23.49 -6.88 5.75
N ALA A 262 -24.76 -6.51 5.52
CA ALA A 262 -25.33 -6.54 4.18
C ALA A 262 -24.53 -5.67 3.18
N SER A 263 -23.97 -4.54 3.63
CA SER A 263 -23.06 -3.72 2.82
C SER A 263 -21.75 -4.43 2.45
N THR A 264 -21.24 -5.39 3.23
CA THR A 264 -20.04 -6.17 2.85
C THR A 264 -20.29 -7.05 1.62
N TYR A 265 -21.55 -7.45 1.39
CA TYR A 265 -21.93 -8.40 0.33
C TYR A 265 -22.42 -7.71 -0.95
N ARG A 266 -22.75 -6.41 -0.89
CA ARG A 266 -23.27 -5.65 -2.04
C ARG A 266 -22.24 -5.53 -3.17
N ASP A 267 -20.96 -5.53 -2.85
CA ASP A 267 -19.86 -5.27 -3.78
C ASP A 267 -19.00 -6.52 -4.07
N GLU A 268 -19.50 -7.73 -3.82
CA GLU A 268 -18.72 -8.99 -3.93
C GLU A 268 -17.43 -9.02 -3.07
N LEU A 269 -17.32 -8.11 -2.09
CA LEU A 269 -16.13 -7.95 -1.24
C LEU A 269 -15.95 -9.07 -0.20
N ALA A 270 -16.91 -9.98 -0.09
CA ALA A 270 -16.86 -11.16 0.78
C ALA A 270 -16.43 -12.40 -0.02
N GLY A 271 -15.12 -12.54 -0.22
CA GLY A 271 -14.53 -13.70 -0.87
C GLY A 271 -13.67 -13.28 -2.06
N LEU A 272 -12.35 -13.32 -1.89
CA LEU A 272 -11.41 -13.27 -3.02
C LEU A 272 -11.42 -14.60 -3.77
N ASP A 273 -12.57 -15.04 -4.26
CA ASP A 273 -12.64 -16.00 -5.35
C ASP A 273 -12.68 -15.19 -6.66
N PRO A 274 -11.85 -15.51 -7.66
CA PRO A 274 -11.83 -14.77 -8.92
C PRO A 274 -13.22 -14.88 -9.59
N PRO A 275 -13.71 -13.82 -10.25
CA PRO A 275 -14.99 -13.87 -10.94
C PRO A 275 -14.97 -14.95 -12.02
N GLU A 276 -15.96 -15.86 -11.96
CA GLU A 276 -16.29 -16.78 -13.04
C GLU A 276 -16.82 -15.98 -14.25
N ASP A 277 -16.10 -16.13 -15.36
CA ASP A 277 -16.53 -15.94 -16.75
C ASP A 277 -17.37 -14.70 -17.10
N ALA A 278 -16.67 -13.61 -17.46
CA ALA A 278 -17.17 -12.65 -18.43
C ALA A 278 -16.81 -13.13 -19.86
N ALA A 279 -17.84 -13.37 -20.66
CA ALA A 279 -17.75 -13.86 -22.04
C ALA A 279 -16.75 -13.05 -22.88
N ALA A 280 -15.74 -13.74 -23.42
CA ALA A 280 -14.68 -13.15 -24.21
C ALA A 280 -15.19 -12.67 -25.58
N SER A 281 -15.03 -11.37 -25.84
CA SER A 281 -14.91 -10.85 -27.20
C SER A 281 -13.53 -11.19 -27.77
N GLU A 282 -13.44 -11.43 -29.07
CA GLU A 282 -12.20 -11.73 -29.82
C GLU A 282 -11.25 -10.53 -29.92
N GLU A 283 -10.83 -9.96 -28.79
CA GLU A 283 -9.74 -8.99 -28.76
C GLU A 283 -8.39 -9.70 -28.66
N LYS A 284 -7.36 -9.07 -29.25
CA LYS A 284 -5.99 -9.57 -29.30
C LYS A 284 -5.49 -9.83 -27.87
N LYS A 285 -5.23 -11.11 -27.53
CA LYS A 285 -4.66 -11.49 -26.23
C LYS A 285 -3.29 -10.85 -26.02
N ILE A 286 -3.10 -10.15 -24.90
CA ILE A 286 -1.81 -9.63 -24.44
C ILE A 286 -1.01 -10.79 -23.87
N ILE A 287 0.25 -10.96 -24.29
CA ILE A 287 1.11 -12.05 -23.83
C ILE A 287 2.16 -11.53 -22.84
N VAL A 288 2.21 -12.09 -21.64
CA VAL A 288 3.21 -11.78 -20.60
C VAL A 288 4.09 -13.01 -20.36
N ALA A 289 5.40 -12.89 -20.58
CA ALA A 289 6.34 -13.96 -20.28
C ALA A 289 7.05 -13.75 -18.93
N LEU A 290 7.13 -14.80 -18.12
CA LEU A 290 7.90 -14.81 -16.87
C LEU A 290 9.19 -15.62 -17.05
N LEU A 291 10.32 -15.06 -16.65
CA LEU A 291 11.62 -15.74 -16.58
C LEU A 291 12.16 -15.61 -15.16
N GLY A 292 12.69 -16.70 -14.63
CA GLY A 292 13.33 -16.65 -13.33
C GLY A 292 13.74 -17.98 -12.75
N ASP A 293 14.12 -17.94 -11.49
CA ASP A 293 14.49 -19.10 -10.69
C ASP A 293 13.28 -19.71 -9.95
N SER A 294 13.54 -20.56 -8.95
CA SER A 294 12.48 -21.22 -8.16
C SER A 294 11.51 -20.23 -7.50
N THR A 295 11.88 -18.96 -7.32
CA THR A 295 11.00 -17.93 -6.75
C THR A 295 9.94 -17.42 -7.72
N VAL A 296 10.05 -17.77 -9.01
CA VAL A 296 9.12 -17.34 -10.07
C VAL A 296 8.30 -18.51 -10.63
N THR A 297 8.73 -19.76 -10.45
CA THR A 297 8.02 -20.93 -11.00
C THR A 297 6.62 -21.10 -10.44
N ASP A 298 5.72 -21.73 -11.20
CA ASP A 298 4.34 -21.99 -10.73
C ASP A 298 4.27 -22.96 -9.55
N SER A 299 5.28 -23.82 -9.40
CA SER A 299 5.32 -24.87 -8.38
C SER A 299 5.81 -24.42 -7.01
N ALA A 300 6.54 -23.31 -6.92
CA ALA A 300 7.24 -22.90 -5.70
C ALA A 300 7.34 -21.37 -5.53
N GLY A 301 7.23 -20.64 -6.63
CA GLY A 301 7.35 -19.20 -6.70
C GLY A 301 6.01 -18.50 -6.80
N TRP A 302 6.08 -17.21 -7.11
CA TRP A 302 4.89 -16.35 -7.23
C TRP A 302 4.20 -16.43 -8.59
N GLY A 303 4.73 -17.18 -9.57
CA GLY A 303 4.25 -17.18 -10.95
C GLY A 303 2.76 -17.47 -11.11
N LEU A 304 2.26 -18.51 -10.43
CA LEU A 304 0.84 -18.88 -10.48
C LEU A 304 -0.06 -17.79 -9.88
N ALA A 305 0.35 -17.23 -8.74
CA ALA A 305 -0.39 -16.16 -8.08
C ALA A 305 -0.40 -14.87 -8.92
N PHE A 306 0.71 -14.57 -9.60
CA PHE A 306 0.81 -13.44 -10.53
C PHE A 306 -0.10 -13.62 -11.73
N ALA A 307 -0.12 -14.81 -12.34
CA ALA A 307 -1.03 -15.11 -13.46
C ALA A 307 -2.51 -14.91 -13.08
N GLY A 308 -2.90 -15.33 -11.87
CA GLY A 308 -4.26 -15.17 -11.35
C GLY A 308 -4.69 -13.73 -11.04
N LYS A 309 -3.84 -12.73 -11.26
CA LYS A 309 -4.22 -11.31 -11.12
C LYS A 309 -4.68 -10.66 -12.42
N PHE A 310 -4.59 -11.36 -13.55
CA PHE A 310 -4.97 -10.81 -14.84
C PHE A 310 -6.34 -11.34 -15.32
N ARG A 311 -6.98 -10.55 -16.17
CA ARG A 311 -8.22 -10.87 -16.88
C ARG A 311 -7.96 -11.87 -18.03
N SER A 312 -9.03 -12.40 -18.62
CA SER A 312 -8.97 -13.43 -19.68
C SER A 312 -8.34 -12.96 -21.01
N ASP A 313 -8.23 -11.64 -21.21
CA ASP A 313 -7.53 -11.02 -22.35
C ASP A 313 -6.00 -10.99 -22.19
N VAL A 314 -5.46 -11.44 -21.05
CA VAL A 314 -4.02 -11.57 -20.81
C VAL A 314 -3.63 -13.03 -20.64
N GLN A 315 -2.66 -13.48 -21.43
CA GLN A 315 -2.05 -14.80 -21.32
C GLN A 315 -0.68 -14.68 -20.65
N VAL A 316 -0.55 -15.27 -19.46
CA VAL A 316 0.75 -15.37 -18.77
C VAL A 316 1.41 -16.71 -19.11
N LEU A 317 2.61 -16.65 -19.65
CA LEU A 317 3.45 -17.80 -20.00
C LEU A 317 4.66 -17.86 -19.07
N ASN A 318 4.70 -18.84 -18.17
CA ASN A 318 5.79 -18.97 -17.21
C ASN A 318 6.91 -19.90 -17.72
N PHE A 319 8.08 -19.32 -18.00
CA PHE A 319 9.29 -20.04 -18.44
C PHE A 319 10.35 -20.13 -17.33
N ALA A 320 10.02 -19.76 -16.10
CA ALA A 320 10.91 -19.87 -14.97
C ALA A 320 11.35 -21.32 -14.74
N ALA A 321 12.56 -21.49 -14.23
CA ALA A 321 13.15 -22.80 -14.01
C ALA A 321 13.86 -22.85 -12.66
N GLY A 322 13.38 -23.74 -11.80
CA GLY A 322 13.95 -23.94 -10.47
C GLY A 322 15.43 -24.33 -10.51
N GLY A 323 16.19 -23.78 -9.57
CA GLY A 323 17.64 -24.04 -9.41
C GLY A 323 18.56 -23.35 -10.41
N ARG A 324 18.03 -22.54 -11.34
CA ARG A 324 18.83 -21.81 -12.34
C ARG A 324 19.13 -20.39 -11.88
N SER A 325 20.23 -19.82 -12.36
CA SER A 325 20.54 -18.39 -12.29
C SER A 325 20.34 -17.73 -13.65
N ALA A 326 20.47 -16.40 -13.72
CA ALA A 326 20.44 -15.66 -14.98
C ALA A 326 21.45 -16.20 -16.00
N LYS A 327 22.61 -16.68 -15.52
CA LYS A 327 23.65 -17.31 -16.34
C LYS A 327 23.26 -18.71 -16.80
N SER A 328 22.93 -19.61 -15.87
CA SER A 328 22.72 -21.02 -16.21
C SER A 328 21.42 -21.22 -17.01
N TRP A 329 20.41 -20.39 -16.79
CA TRP A 329 19.16 -20.41 -17.56
C TRP A 329 19.43 -20.11 -19.04
N LEU A 330 20.29 -19.12 -19.33
CA LEU A 330 20.69 -18.77 -20.69
C LEU A 330 21.55 -19.86 -21.32
N ALA A 331 22.53 -20.39 -20.58
CA ALA A 331 23.43 -21.43 -21.04
C ALA A 331 22.70 -22.73 -21.41
N GLU A 332 21.57 -23.02 -20.75
CA GLU A 332 20.69 -24.14 -21.08
C GLU A 332 19.87 -23.94 -22.37
N GLY A 333 20.02 -22.82 -23.08
CA GLY A 333 19.36 -22.58 -24.36
C GLY A 333 17.84 -22.42 -24.24
N ARG A 334 17.36 -21.86 -23.13
CA ARG A 334 15.91 -21.71 -22.85
C ARG A 334 15.28 -20.48 -23.50
N LEU A 335 16.10 -19.52 -23.93
CA LEU A 335 15.66 -18.25 -24.51
C LEU A 335 14.85 -18.38 -25.82
N PRO A 336 15.21 -19.25 -26.79
CA PRO A 336 14.49 -19.35 -28.07
C PRO A 336 13.00 -19.63 -27.92
N ALA A 337 12.61 -20.51 -26.98
CA ALA A 337 11.19 -20.83 -26.74
C ALA A 337 10.38 -19.62 -26.25
N VAL A 338 11.02 -18.70 -25.51
CA VAL A 338 10.37 -17.47 -25.05
C VAL A 338 10.26 -16.45 -26.19
N LEU A 339 11.30 -16.34 -27.01
CA LEU A 339 11.30 -15.44 -28.17
C LEU A 339 10.24 -15.85 -29.21
N GLU A 340 10.03 -17.16 -29.40
CA GLU A 340 9.00 -17.70 -30.29
C GLU A 340 7.58 -17.31 -29.83
N ALA A 341 7.36 -17.18 -28.52
CA ALA A 341 6.07 -16.77 -27.96
C ALA A 341 5.72 -15.29 -28.22
N LYS A 342 6.67 -14.47 -28.69
CA LYS A 342 6.50 -13.03 -28.98
C LYS A 342 5.70 -12.28 -27.90
N PRO A 343 6.17 -12.31 -26.65
CA PRO A 343 5.46 -11.65 -25.55
C PRO A 343 5.44 -10.14 -25.71
N ASP A 344 4.31 -9.51 -25.37
CA ASP A 344 4.19 -8.05 -25.28
C ASP A 344 4.93 -7.50 -24.04
N TYR A 345 5.00 -8.30 -22.97
CA TYR A 345 5.72 -7.96 -21.73
C TYR A 345 6.58 -9.12 -21.25
N VAL A 346 7.76 -8.81 -20.70
CA VAL A 346 8.67 -9.80 -20.12
C VAL A 346 9.10 -9.39 -18.72
N PHE A 347 8.83 -10.26 -17.74
CA PHE A 347 9.30 -10.10 -16.36
C PHE A 347 10.47 -11.04 -16.12
N ILE A 348 11.59 -10.48 -15.65
CA ILE A 348 12.83 -11.22 -15.43
C ILE A 348 13.23 -11.07 -13.97
N GLN A 349 13.18 -12.16 -13.20
CA GLN A 349 13.64 -12.20 -11.82
C GLN A 349 14.59 -13.38 -11.61
N PHE A 350 15.86 -13.07 -11.46
CA PHE A 350 16.87 -13.99 -10.96
C PHE A 350 17.52 -13.36 -9.72
N GLY A 351 17.94 -14.16 -8.76
CA GLY A 351 18.68 -13.58 -7.64
C GLY A 351 19.22 -14.63 -6.70
N HIS A 352 18.39 -15.60 -6.33
CA HIS A 352 18.75 -16.57 -5.30
C HIS A 352 19.91 -17.48 -5.73
N ASN A 353 19.93 -17.91 -6.99
CA ASN A 353 20.92 -18.86 -7.48
C ASN A 353 22.17 -18.21 -8.10
N GLY A 354 22.20 -16.88 -8.21
CA GLY A 354 23.36 -16.14 -8.73
C GLY A 354 24.36 -15.72 -7.65
N GLN A 355 24.03 -15.91 -6.36
CA GLN A 355 24.84 -15.45 -5.23
C GLN A 355 26.16 -16.23 -5.08
N PRO A 356 27.17 -15.64 -4.41
CA PRO A 356 28.42 -16.31 -4.09
C PRO A 356 28.22 -17.69 -3.43
N GLY A 357 29.03 -18.68 -3.82
CA GLY A 357 28.98 -20.04 -3.27
C GLY A 357 28.03 -21.00 -3.98
N LYS A 358 27.44 -20.60 -5.11
CA LYS A 358 26.56 -21.46 -5.93
C LYS A 358 27.30 -22.22 -7.04
N GLY A 359 28.60 -21.96 -7.19
CA GLY A 359 29.51 -22.60 -8.15
C GLY A 359 29.61 -21.83 -9.46
N PRO A 360 30.71 -22.02 -10.22
CA PRO A 360 31.06 -21.17 -11.37
C PRO A 360 30.04 -21.20 -12.51
N GLU A 361 29.22 -22.24 -12.60
CA GLU A 361 28.17 -22.38 -13.62
C GLU A 361 26.96 -21.49 -13.36
N ARG A 362 26.72 -21.11 -12.10
CA ARG A 362 25.53 -20.34 -11.69
C ARG A 362 25.87 -18.97 -11.13
N GLU A 363 27.00 -18.85 -10.44
CA GLU A 363 27.43 -17.64 -9.76
C GLU A 363 27.64 -16.48 -10.74
N THR A 364 27.13 -15.31 -10.35
CA THR A 364 27.23 -14.06 -11.10
C THR A 364 27.49 -12.93 -10.12
N ASP A 365 28.49 -12.11 -10.40
CA ASP A 365 28.75 -10.90 -9.62
C ASP A 365 27.63 -9.88 -9.82
N PRO A 366 26.98 -9.39 -8.73
CA PRO A 366 25.81 -8.52 -8.82
C PRO A 366 26.12 -7.15 -9.45
N ALA A 367 27.35 -6.64 -9.30
CA ALA A 367 27.75 -5.34 -9.82
C ALA A 367 28.14 -5.36 -11.30
N THR A 368 28.56 -6.52 -11.81
CA THR A 368 29.11 -6.70 -13.16
C THR A 368 28.34 -7.73 -13.98
N THR A 369 28.72 -9.00 -13.88
CA THR A 369 28.26 -10.08 -14.78
C THR A 369 26.77 -10.34 -14.69
N TYR A 370 26.15 -10.21 -13.51
CA TYR A 370 24.70 -10.31 -13.36
C TYR A 370 23.97 -9.25 -14.20
N ARG A 371 24.45 -8.00 -14.14
CA ARG A 371 23.91 -6.88 -14.92
C ARG A 371 24.06 -7.11 -16.42
N ASP A 372 25.17 -7.71 -16.85
CA ASP A 372 25.42 -7.99 -18.27
C ASP A 372 24.47 -9.07 -18.81
N TYR A 373 24.15 -10.11 -18.02
CA TYR A 373 23.13 -11.08 -18.40
C TYR A 373 21.74 -10.43 -18.53
N LEU A 374 21.34 -9.56 -17.58
CA LEU A 374 20.07 -8.83 -17.69
C LEU A 374 20.02 -7.94 -18.93
N ARG A 375 21.12 -7.24 -19.26
CA ARG A 375 21.23 -6.45 -20.50
C ARG A 375 21.10 -7.32 -21.74
N GLN A 376 21.71 -8.50 -21.74
CA GLN A 376 21.61 -9.44 -22.85
C GLN A 376 20.16 -9.86 -23.06
N TYR A 377 19.43 -10.28 -22.01
CA TYR A 377 18.01 -10.62 -22.15
C TYR A 377 17.19 -9.47 -22.74
N VAL A 378 17.35 -8.25 -22.20
CA VAL A 378 16.63 -7.06 -22.72
C VAL A 378 16.96 -6.80 -24.18
N LYS A 379 18.22 -6.98 -24.60
CA LYS A 379 18.63 -6.81 -26.00
C LYS A 379 17.94 -7.83 -26.91
N GLU A 380 17.91 -9.11 -26.51
CA GLU A 380 17.30 -10.18 -27.30
C GLU A 380 15.78 -10.00 -27.43
N PHE A 381 15.09 -9.61 -26.36
CA PHE A 381 13.65 -9.36 -26.41
C PHE A 381 13.28 -8.12 -27.24
N ARG A 382 14.09 -7.06 -27.21
CA ARG A 382 13.88 -5.89 -28.09
C ARG A 382 14.13 -6.19 -29.57
N ALA A 383 14.82 -7.29 -29.89
CA ALA A 383 15.13 -7.64 -31.28
C ALA A 383 13.93 -8.28 -32.00
N ILE A 384 12.91 -8.75 -31.28
CA ILE A 384 11.75 -9.45 -31.85
C ILE A 384 10.51 -8.56 -32.05
N GLY A 385 10.64 -7.25 -31.80
CA GLY A 385 9.54 -6.28 -31.82
C GLY A 385 9.13 -5.88 -30.42
#